data_AF-A0A368FXX4-F1
#
_entry.id   AF-A0A368FXX4-F1
#
_cell.length_a   1.000
_cell.length_b   1.000
_cell.length_c   1.000
_cell.angle_alpha   90.00
_cell.angle_beta   90.00
_cell.angle_gamma   90.00
#
_symmetry.space_group_name_H-M   'P 1'
#
loop_
_entity.id
_entity.type
_entity.pdbx_description
1 polymer ?
#
loop_
_entity_poly.entity_id
_entity_poly.type
_entity_poly.pdbx_seq_one_letter_code
_entity_poly.pdbx_strand_id
1 'polypeptide(L)'
;MRWLCLLLMMVSPLWTLKFPCGPSFVPCEKKAFGVRNVGEGSTKQDLFFTDKRVELRKEVSKLMGHDQILLAARQAKDDIERLFNQTEKQLQRTTTETSFSSGELSWAHYTRGDRYSKFLSYSALISIRATQKLSRSSSSSRVFEGFPFVSLDGSVIQSHCPASQIEECIAGKYRTYSGHCNNVNHPQYGAIYEPLRRLLAPDYEDKISSPRTSKSGAPLPPATEVASLFTPAPRGHATCSMILAQWASFIYDDLAHVASNRLVKEGFFTTSKHLPLPCCDPAVDHPECFPIRGRDGKCVTYSRSMPTPTENCTLGPRQQGNMVSGYLDASQIYGSTQEIADKLRSFKDGLLLLRTLSASHGGLPQPDDDEECKRISANAEQCFLSGSQRINFLPSNAVMYTMWMRQHNFVAGKLKVNDKYLKKSHFDIFVEGMAAARTQTPSYIL
;
A
#
# COMPACT_ATOMS: atom_id res chain seq x y z
N MET A 1 44.65 3.25 45.70
CA MET A 1 43.56 3.27 44.69
C MET A 1 43.05 4.69 44.60
N ARG A 2 43.47 5.42 43.56
CA ARG A 2 43.34 6.87 43.44
C ARG A 2 42.27 7.25 42.41
N TRP A 3 41.38 8.14 42.84
CA TRP A 3 40.85 9.33 42.15
C TRP A 3 39.60 9.27 41.25
N LEU A 4 38.53 9.88 41.78
CA LEU A 4 37.59 10.75 41.06
C LEU A 4 38.32 11.81 40.20
N CYS A 5 37.77 12.17 39.04
CA CYS A 5 37.50 13.57 38.65
C CYS A 5 36.83 13.72 37.27
N LEU A 6 35.71 14.48 37.27
CA LEU A 6 35.36 15.57 36.35
C LEU A 6 35.09 15.27 34.86
N LEU A 7 33.83 15.45 34.43
CA LEU A 7 33.41 16.71 33.79
C LEU A 7 31.88 16.76 33.54
N LEU A 8 31.19 17.54 34.37
CA LEU A 8 29.96 18.24 34.03
C LEU A 8 30.36 19.62 33.49
N MET A 9 29.76 20.04 32.37
CA MET A 9 29.33 21.43 32.03
C MET A 9 29.40 21.68 30.52
N MET A 10 28.24 21.87 29.89
CA MET A 10 27.86 23.09 29.14
C MET A 10 26.48 22.86 28.48
N VAL A 11 25.71 23.93 28.38
CA VAL A 11 24.25 23.97 28.46
C VAL A 11 23.63 24.48 27.14
N SER A 12 22.61 23.76 26.65
CA SER A 12 21.42 24.24 25.86
C SER A 12 21.58 24.72 24.40
N PRO A 13 20.48 24.99 23.65
CA PRO A 13 19.49 24.02 23.18
C PRO A 13 19.19 24.18 21.66
N LEU A 14 19.07 23.09 20.91
CA LEU A 14 18.37 23.10 19.62
C LEU A 14 17.54 21.82 19.51
N TRP A 15 16.31 21.91 19.99
CA TRP A 15 15.27 20.94 19.71
C TRP A 15 14.97 20.97 18.21
N THR A 16 15.51 20.01 17.47
CA THR A 16 14.87 19.48 16.27
C THR A 16 14.84 17.97 16.44
N LEU A 17 13.65 17.38 16.47
CA LEU A 17 13.49 15.93 16.45
C LEU A 17 14.07 15.39 15.14
N LYS A 18 15.33 14.94 15.18
CA LYS A 18 15.87 14.02 14.19
C LYS A 18 15.48 12.62 14.63
N PHE A 19 14.58 11.98 13.89
CA PHE A 19 14.36 10.54 13.99
C PHE A 19 15.71 9.82 13.75
N PRO A 20 16.19 8.98 14.68
CA PRO A 20 17.46 8.30 14.50
C PRO A 20 17.30 7.19 13.46
N CYS A 21 18.06 7.30 12.37
CA CYS A 21 18.24 6.22 11.41
C CYS A 21 19.16 5.17 12.07
N GLY A 22 18.57 4.07 12.54
CA GLY A 22 19.26 2.95 13.18
C GLY A 22 19.30 1.71 12.30
N PRO A 23 20.08 0.67 12.68
CA PRO A 23 20.52 -0.44 11.83
C PRO A 23 19.43 -1.49 11.50
N SER A 24 18.18 -1.08 11.36
CA SER A 24 17.09 -1.93 10.87
C SER A 24 15.98 -1.07 10.24
N PHE A 25 15.89 -1.18 8.92
CA PHE A 25 14.71 -0.91 8.07
C PHE A 25 14.25 0.55 7.89
N VAL A 26 15.20 1.48 7.86
CA VAL A 26 15.10 2.64 6.94
C VAL A 26 16.18 2.43 5.89
N PRO A 27 15.91 2.47 4.58
CA PRO A 27 16.99 2.58 3.61
C PRO A 27 17.70 3.91 3.88
N CYS A 28 18.86 3.85 4.54
CA CYS A 28 19.80 4.98 4.60
C CYS A 28 20.42 5.26 3.22
N GLU A 29 20.12 4.44 2.21
CA GLU A 29 20.41 4.77 0.84
C GLU A 29 19.34 5.71 0.29
N LYS A 30 19.81 6.83 -0.26
CA LYS A 30 19.14 7.72 -1.22
C LYS A 30 18.71 6.99 -2.52
N LYS A 31 18.24 5.75 -2.44
CA LYS A 31 17.84 4.90 -3.56
C LYS A 31 16.62 4.09 -3.15
N ALA A 32 15.50 4.74 -2.90
CA ALA A 32 14.25 4.01 -2.91
C ALA A 32 14.03 3.51 -4.35
N PHE A 33 13.83 2.20 -4.53
CA PHE A 33 13.39 1.58 -5.79
C PHE A 33 14.41 1.47 -6.94
N GLY A 34 15.72 1.53 -6.65
CA GLY A 34 16.76 1.33 -7.69
C GLY A 34 17.08 2.57 -8.53
N VAL A 35 16.62 3.75 -8.10
CA VAL A 35 16.83 5.05 -8.77
C VAL A 35 17.93 5.84 -8.05
N ARG A 36 18.75 6.63 -8.77
CA ARG A 36 19.75 7.53 -8.18
C ARG A 36 19.10 8.87 -7.82
N ASN A 37 19.35 9.37 -6.61
CA ASN A 37 19.23 10.80 -6.31
C ASN A 37 20.48 11.53 -6.81
N VAL A 38 20.32 12.57 -7.62
CA VAL A 38 21.38 13.50 -8.02
C VAL A 38 21.12 14.84 -7.32
N GLY A 39 22.19 15.60 -7.06
CA GLY A 39 22.03 16.96 -6.53
C GLY A 39 21.49 17.90 -7.62
N GLU A 40 20.56 18.77 -7.23
CA GLU A 40 20.10 19.99 -7.90
C GLU A 40 20.25 20.06 -9.43
N GLY A 41 19.12 19.85 -10.13
CA GLY A 41 19.00 20.20 -11.55
C GLY A 41 17.56 20.05 -12.06
N SER A 42 16.79 21.13 -12.02
CA SER A 42 15.42 21.14 -12.56
C SER A 42 15.40 21.02 -14.08
N THR A 43 14.39 20.39 -14.66
CA THR A 43 13.90 20.81 -15.98
C THR A 43 12.39 20.65 -16.13
N LYS A 44 11.77 21.72 -16.64
CA LYS A 44 10.34 21.91 -16.90
C LYS A 44 9.92 21.21 -18.18
N GLN A 45 8.71 20.63 -18.20
CA GLN A 45 7.81 20.78 -19.35
C GLN A 45 6.37 20.35 -19.00
N ASP A 46 5.42 21.28 -19.13
CA ASP A 46 4.00 20.97 -19.35
C ASP A 46 3.32 22.26 -19.87
N LEU A 47 3.13 22.35 -21.20
CA LEU A 47 2.84 23.62 -21.90
C LEU A 47 1.43 23.74 -22.50
N PHE A 48 0.49 22.83 -22.16
CA PHE A 48 -0.89 22.89 -22.70
C PHE A 48 -2.01 22.93 -21.64
N PHE A 49 -1.71 22.66 -20.36
CA PHE A 49 -2.68 22.77 -19.24
C PHE A 49 -2.55 24.06 -18.42
N THR A 50 -1.67 24.97 -18.85
CA THR A 50 -1.23 26.13 -18.06
C THR A 50 -2.32 27.16 -17.84
N ASP A 51 -3.16 27.45 -18.83
CA ASP A 51 -4.07 28.61 -18.75
C ASP A 51 -5.18 28.41 -17.70
N LYS A 52 -5.89 27.29 -17.77
CA LYS A 52 -6.94 26.93 -16.79
C LYS A 52 -6.38 26.72 -15.37
N ARG A 53 -5.17 26.14 -15.25
CA ARG A 53 -4.49 25.99 -13.93
C ARG A 53 -4.08 27.33 -13.35
N VAL A 54 -3.60 28.26 -14.17
CA VAL A 54 -3.22 29.61 -13.73
C VAL A 54 -4.45 30.40 -13.28
N GLU A 55 -5.57 30.25 -13.99
CA GLU A 55 -6.84 30.88 -13.62
C GLU A 55 -7.38 30.34 -12.29
N LEU A 56 -7.45 29.01 -12.13
CA LEU A 56 -7.85 28.36 -10.87
C LEU A 56 -6.91 28.71 -9.71
N ARG A 57 -5.58 28.76 -9.93
CA ARG A 57 -4.63 29.20 -8.90
C ARG A 57 -4.90 30.64 -8.45
N LYS A 58 -5.14 31.55 -9.40
CA LYS A 58 -5.48 32.94 -9.09
C LYS A 58 -6.79 33.02 -8.32
N GLU A 59 -7.82 32.27 -8.70
CA GLU A 59 -9.10 32.25 -7.98
C GLU A 59 -8.94 31.69 -6.55
N VAL A 60 -8.22 30.59 -6.35
CA VAL A 60 -8.01 30.02 -5.02
C VAL A 60 -7.18 30.95 -4.14
N SER A 61 -6.15 31.58 -4.69
CA SER A 61 -5.33 32.55 -3.94
C SER A 61 -6.13 33.79 -3.52
N LYS A 62 -7.23 34.12 -4.22
CA LYS A 62 -8.19 35.15 -3.81
C LYS A 62 -9.17 34.68 -2.74
N LEU A 63 -9.42 33.38 -2.65
CA LEU A 63 -10.42 32.78 -1.76
C LEU A 63 -9.83 32.33 -0.41
N MET A 64 -8.54 32.01 -0.36
CA MET A 64 -7.85 31.54 0.85
C MET A 64 -6.49 32.21 0.99
N GLY A 65 -6.27 32.87 2.13
CA GLY A 65 -4.98 33.46 2.46
C GLY A 65 -3.92 32.38 2.75
N HIS A 66 -2.66 32.65 2.39
CA HIS A 66 -1.54 31.72 2.66
C HIS A 66 -1.44 31.35 4.15
N ASP A 67 -1.65 32.33 5.05
CA ASP A 67 -1.66 32.08 6.50
C ASP A 67 -2.77 31.12 6.95
N GLN A 68 -3.94 31.16 6.30
CA GLN A 68 -5.02 30.22 6.59
C GLN A 68 -4.64 28.79 6.19
N ILE A 69 -3.94 28.63 5.07
CA ILE A 69 -3.42 27.33 4.61
C ILE A 69 -2.38 26.81 5.63
N LEU A 70 -1.41 27.65 6.03
CA LEU A 70 -0.40 27.29 7.02
C LEU A 70 -1.00 26.93 8.38
N LEU A 71 -2.04 27.66 8.81
CA LEU A 71 -2.75 27.37 10.06
C LEU A 71 -3.54 26.07 9.97
N ALA A 72 -4.30 25.86 8.89
CA ALA A 72 -5.08 24.64 8.66
C ALA A 72 -4.17 23.40 8.59
N ALA A 73 -3.02 23.51 7.91
CA ALA A 73 -2.02 22.46 7.84
C ALA A 73 -1.45 22.10 9.22
N ARG A 74 -1.10 23.11 10.04
CA ARG A 74 -0.61 22.89 11.41
C ARG A 74 -1.66 22.20 12.28
N GLN A 75 -2.88 22.70 12.31
CA GLN A 75 -3.97 22.09 13.08
C GLN A 75 -4.30 20.67 12.59
N ALA A 76 -4.20 20.42 11.28
CA ALA A 76 -4.41 19.10 10.71
C ALA A 76 -3.34 18.12 11.17
N LYS A 77 -2.07 18.54 11.16
CA LYS A 77 -0.96 17.75 11.71
C LYS A 77 -1.21 17.41 13.18
N ASP A 78 -1.56 18.39 14.01
CA ASP A 78 -1.79 18.17 15.44
C ASP A 78 -2.95 17.18 15.69
N ASP A 79 -4.03 17.26 14.91
CA ASP A 79 -5.15 16.31 14.96
C ASP A 79 -4.69 14.88 14.62
N ILE A 80 -3.87 14.71 13.57
CA ILE A 80 -3.37 13.39 13.14
C ILE A 80 -2.29 12.86 14.09
N GLU A 81 -1.43 13.71 14.64
CA GLU A 81 -0.48 13.33 15.68
C GLU A 81 -1.20 12.84 16.93
N ARG A 82 -2.29 13.49 17.33
CA ARG A 82 -3.14 13.01 18.44
C ARG A 82 -3.69 11.62 18.14
N LEU A 83 -4.24 11.42 16.94
CA LEU A 83 -4.77 10.13 16.50
C LEU A 83 -3.71 9.01 16.60
N PHE A 84 -2.53 9.20 16.02
CA PHE A 84 -1.51 8.15 15.97
C PHE A 84 -0.79 7.97 17.32
N ASN A 85 -0.46 9.06 18.02
CA ASN A 85 0.35 9.01 19.24
C ASN A 85 -0.45 8.83 20.53
N GLN A 86 -1.76 9.04 20.51
CA GLN A 86 -2.62 8.86 21.68
C GLN A 86 -3.66 7.77 21.43
N THR A 87 -4.57 7.99 20.48
CA THR A 87 -5.69 7.07 20.23
C THR A 87 -5.21 5.69 19.79
N GLU A 88 -4.38 5.60 18.75
CA GLU A 88 -3.87 4.31 18.28
C GLU A 88 -2.97 3.62 19.31
N LYS A 89 -2.13 4.37 20.05
CA LYS A 89 -1.30 3.78 21.11
C LYS A 89 -2.14 3.23 22.27
N GLN A 90 -3.23 3.90 22.63
CA GLN A 90 -4.17 3.39 23.62
C GLN A 90 -4.82 2.10 23.12
N LEU A 91 -5.32 2.08 21.89
CA LEU A 91 -5.90 0.89 21.28
C LEU A 91 -4.90 -0.26 21.18
N GLN A 92 -3.62 -0.01 20.87
CA GLN A 92 -2.58 -1.04 20.84
C GLN A 92 -2.33 -1.70 22.21
N ARG A 93 -2.64 -1.01 23.31
CA ARG A 93 -2.52 -1.54 24.68
C ARG A 93 -3.72 -2.40 25.05
N THR A 94 -4.93 -2.00 24.65
CA THR A 94 -6.18 -2.66 25.04
C THR A 94 -6.63 -3.75 24.08
N THR A 95 -6.27 -3.64 22.80
CA THR A 95 -6.74 -4.56 21.74
C THR A 95 -5.86 -5.80 21.66
N THR A 96 -6.49 -6.96 21.64
CA THR A 96 -5.85 -8.27 21.48
C THR A 96 -6.49 -9.06 20.35
N GLU A 97 -5.88 -10.17 19.93
CA GLU A 97 -6.46 -11.04 18.88
C GLU A 97 -7.83 -11.60 19.29
N THR A 98 -8.02 -11.86 20.58
CA THR A 98 -9.29 -12.34 21.17
C THR A 98 -10.44 -11.34 21.05
N SER A 99 -10.15 -10.08 20.68
CA SER A 99 -11.17 -9.07 20.39
C SER A 99 -11.86 -9.31 19.04
N PHE A 100 -11.41 -10.29 18.25
CA PHE A 100 -11.85 -10.53 16.88
C PHE A 100 -12.20 -11.99 16.63
N SER A 101 -13.13 -12.21 15.72
CA SER A 101 -13.39 -13.53 15.15
C SER A 101 -12.27 -13.98 14.21
N SER A 102 -12.17 -15.28 13.95
CA SER A 102 -11.21 -15.84 12.98
C SER A 102 -11.39 -15.28 11.58
N GLY A 103 -12.64 -14.99 11.17
CA GLY A 103 -12.94 -14.38 9.88
C GLY A 103 -12.41 -12.94 9.78
N GLU A 104 -12.54 -12.15 10.85
CA GLU A 104 -12.01 -10.78 10.89
C GLU A 104 -10.48 -10.75 10.87
N LEU A 105 -9.83 -11.66 11.60
CA LEU A 105 -8.37 -11.81 11.56
C LEU A 105 -7.88 -12.25 10.18
N SER A 106 -8.56 -13.21 9.55
CA SER A 106 -8.25 -13.67 8.19
C SER A 106 -8.40 -12.55 7.16
N TRP A 107 -9.46 -11.74 7.26
CA TRP A 107 -9.65 -10.57 6.41
C TRP A 107 -8.60 -9.47 6.64
N ALA A 108 -8.20 -9.26 7.89
CA ALA A 108 -7.15 -8.31 8.25
C ALA A 108 -5.78 -8.73 7.69
N HIS A 109 -5.50 -10.04 7.67
CA HIS A 109 -4.31 -10.61 7.04
C HIS A 109 -4.36 -10.43 5.51
N TYR A 110 -5.52 -10.68 4.89
CA TYR A 110 -5.72 -10.52 3.45
C TYR A 110 -5.56 -9.07 2.97
N THR A 111 -6.07 -8.10 3.72
CA THR A 111 -5.98 -6.66 3.38
C THR A 111 -4.73 -5.99 3.98
N ARG A 112 -3.65 -6.75 4.18
CA ARG A 112 -2.43 -6.29 4.87
C ARG A 112 -1.66 -5.21 4.13
N GLY A 113 -1.51 -4.05 4.78
CA GLY A 113 -0.53 -3.03 4.40
C GLY A 113 0.75 -3.19 5.20
N ASP A 114 1.89 -2.87 4.57
CA ASP A 114 3.20 -2.82 5.23
C ASP A 114 3.37 -1.52 6.06
N ARG A 115 4.53 -1.37 6.71
CA ARG A 115 4.83 -0.17 7.52
C ARG A 115 4.91 1.10 6.68
N TYR A 116 5.40 1.01 5.45
CA TYR A 116 5.54 2.17 4.58
C TYR A 116 4.15 2.71 4.17
N SER A 117 3.19 1.83 3.86
CA SER A 117 1.80 2.20 3.61
C SER A 117 1.14 2.93 4.79
N LYS A 118 1.49 2.57 6.03
CA LYS A 118 1.03 3.28 7.24
C LYS A 118 1.66 4.68 7.35
N PHE A 119 2.92 4.83 6.97
CA PHE A 119 3.60 6.13 6.90
C PHE A 119 2.98 7.05 5.82
N LEU A 120 2.67 6.50 4.65
CA LEU A 120 1.96 7.22 3.59
C LEU A 120 0.56 7.65 4.04
N SER A 121 -0.17 6.75 4.70
CA SER A 121 -1.47 7.05 5.31
C SER A 121 -1.40 8.23 6.27
N TYR A 122 -0.38 8.28 7.14
CA TYR A 122 -0.16 9.42 8.03
C TYR A 122 -0.04 10.74 7.26
N SER A 123 0.81 10.80 6.23
CA SER A 123 0.99 11.99 5.40
C SER A 123 -0.30 12.39 4.64
N ALA A 124 -0.98 11.41 4.05
CA ALA A 124 -2.22 11.61 3.33
C ALA A 124 -3.33 12.16 4.24
N LEU A 125 -3.44 11.64 5.46
CA LEU A 125 -4.44 12.08 6.44
C LEU A 125 -4.24 13.53 6.86
N ILE A 126 -3.00 14.03 6.95
CA ILE A 126 -2.74 15.45 7.21
C ILE A 126 -3.33 16.31 6.09
N SER A 127 -3.05 15.96 4.83
CA SER A 127 -3.53 16.71 3.66
C SER A 127 -5.05 16.66 3.54
N ILE A 128 -5.65 15.48 3.76
CA ILE A 128 -7.11 15.30 3.81
C ILE A 128 -7.73 16.15 4.90
N ARG A 129 -7.17 16.12 6.11
CA ARG A 129 -7.70 16.87 7.26
C ARG A 129 -7.55 18.38 7.08
N ALA A 130 -6.46 18.84 6.50
CA ALA A 130 -6.26 20.24 6.14
C ALA A 130 -7.31 20.68 5.10
N THR A 131 -7.55 19.86 4.07
CA THR A 131 -8.58 20.10 3.06
C THR A 131 -9.97 20.23 3.70
N GLN A 132 -10.31 19.35 4.65
CA GLN A 132 -11.59 19.44 5.39
C GLN A 132 -11.72 20.69 6.25
N LYS A 133 -10.63 21.19 6.83
CA LYS A 133 -10.65 22.44 7.60
C LYS A 133 -10.87 23.65 6.69
N LEU A 134 -10.19 23.68 5.54
CA LEU A 134 -10.30 24.75 4.55
C LEU A 134 -11.66 24.76 3.83
N SER A 135 -12.24 23.59 3.54
CA SER A 135 -13.57 23.52 2.92
C SER A 135 -14.68 24.05 3.82
N ARG A 136 -14.52 23.98 5.15
CA ARG A 136 -15.48 24.57 6.10
C ARG A 136 -15.47 26.09 6.07
N SER A 137 -14.38 26.71 5.64
CA SER A 137 -14.28 28.17 5.50
C SER A 137 -14.81 28.72 4.17
N SER A 138 -15.17 27.87 3.20
CA SER A 138 -15.70 28.32 1.91
C SER A 138 -16.73 27.35 1.33
N SER A 139 -17.92 27.85 1.02
CA SER A 139 -19.04 27.09 0.44
C SER A 139 -19.02 26.99 -1.08
N SER A 140 -18.02 27.57 -1.76
CA SER A 140 -17.97 27.60 -3.22
C SER A 140 -17.49 26.26 -3.79
N SER A 141 -18.29 25.66 -4.69
CA SER A 141 -17.93 24.43 -5.41
C SER A 141 -16.62 24.53 -6.18
N ARG A 142 -16.26 25.74 -6.65
CA ARG A 142 -15.01 26.01 -7.38
C ARG A 142 -13.76 25.85 -6.52
N VAL A 143 -13.88 26.02 -5.19
CA VAL A 143 -12.75 25.83 -4.26
C VAL A 143 -12.26 24.39 -4.28
N PHE A 144 -13.17 23.43 -4.44
CA PHE A 144 -12.82 22.01 -4.48
C PHE A 144 -11.97 21.64 -5.70
N GLU A 145 -12.24 22.23 -6.86
CA GLU A 145 -11.43 22.05 -8.08
C GLU A 145 -10.06 22.70 -7.97
N GLY A 146 -9.93 23.71 -7.12
CA GLY A 146 -8.74 24.49 -6.92
C GLY A 146 -7.72 23.89 -5.93
N PHE A 147 -8.16 23.03 -5.00
CA PHE A 147 -7.29 22.47 -3.96
C PHE A 147 -6.00 21.81 -4.48
N PRO A 148 -6.00 21.02 -5.57
CA PRO A 148 -4.78 20.40 -6.07
C PRO A 148 -3.71 21.41 -6.52
N PHE A 149 -4.09 22.66 -6.75
CA PHE A 149 -3.19 23.70 -7.28
C PHE A 149 -2.69 24.69 -6.22
N VAL A 150 -3.15 24.55 -4.97
CA VAL A 150 -2.72 25.38 -3.83
C VAL A 150 -1.23 25.17 -3.56
N SER A 151 -0.47 26.27 -3.41
CA SER A 151 0.92 26.17 -2.93
C SER A 151 0.93 25.78 -1.46
N LEU A 152 1.75 24.77 -1.15
CA LEU A 152 1.99 24.26 0.19
C LEU A 152 3.37 24.66 0.73
N ASP A 153 4.02 25.64 0.08
CA ASP A 153 5.36 26.06 0.43
C ASP A 153 5.41 26.58 1.87
N GLY A 154 6.40 26.10 2.64
CA GLY A 154 6.55 26.44 4.06
C GLY A 154 5.51 25.81 4.98
N SER A 155 4.57 25.01 4.46
CA SER A 155 3.60 24.29 5.28
C SER A 155 4.19 23.02 5.89
N VAL A 156 3.58 22.57 6.99
CA VAL A 156 3.93 21.27 7.58
C VAL A 156 3.57 20.09 6.70
N ILE A 157 2.68 20.25 5.71
CA ILE A 157 2.36 19.18 4.75
C ILE A 157 3.58 18.91 3.87
N GLN A 158 4.25 19.96 3.38
CA GLN A 158 5.46 19.83 2.57
C GLN A 158 6.57 19.07 3.31
N SER A 159 6.77 19.35 4.61
CA SER A 159 7.80 18.66 5.41
C SER A 159 7.48 17.21 5.76
N HIS A 160 6.21 16.80 5.71
CA HIS A 160 5.77 15.42 5.95
C HIS A 160 5.35 14.71 4.65
N CYS A 161 5.55 15.36 3.51
CA CYS A 161 5.29 14.75 2.21
C CYS A 161 6.43 13.79 1.88
N PRO A 162 6.14 12.52 1.53
CA PRO A 162 7.17 11.61 1.04
C PRO A 162 7.77 12.21 -0.23
N ALA A 163 9.07 12.53 -0.20
CA ALA A 163 9.75 13.01 -1.39
C ALA A 163 9.76 11.90 -2.44
N SER A 164 9.24 12.17 -3.64
CA SER A 164 9.49 11.30 -4.78
C SER A 164 10.95 11.49 -5.20
N GLN A 165 11.75 10.45 -5.00
CA GLN A 165 13.20 10.47 -5.25
C GLN A 165 13.57 10.14 -6.71
N ILE A 166 12.60 10.21 -7.62
CA ILE A 166 12.80 9.81 -9.01
C ILE A 166 13.05 11.05 -9.85
N GLU A 167 14.33 11.39 -9.96
CA GLU A 167 14.80 12.47 -10.84
C GLU A 167 15.08 11.97 -12.26
N GLU A 168 15.61 10.74 -12.38
CA GLU A 168 15.95 10.14 -13.67
C GLU A 168 15.63 8.63 -13.67
N CYS A 169 15.01 8.16 -14.75
CA CYS A 169 14.79 6.74 -14.96
C CYS A 169 16.01 6.09 -15.61
N ILE A 170 16.62 5.14 -14.89
CA ILE A 170 17.77 4.39 -15.40
C ILE A 170 17.29 3.43 -16.48
N ALA A 171 17.88 3.52 -17.68
CA ALA A 171 17.65 2.55 -18.74
C ALA A 171 18.08 1.15 -18.27
N GLY A 172 17.11 0.25 -18.19
CA GLY A 172 17.30 -1.15 -17.81
C GLY A 172 16.66 -2.07 -18.84
N LYS A 173 17.16 -3.31 -18.91
CA LYS A 173 16.55 -4.34 -19.76
C LYS A 173 15.28 -4.93 -19.14
N TYR A 174 15.13 -4.81 -17.82
CA TYR A 174 14.09 -5.48 -17.05
C TYR A 174 13.27 -4.49 -16.23
N ARG A 175 12.00 -4.82 -16.01
CA ARG A 175 11.09 -4.12 -15.08
C ARG A 175 11.68 -3.99 -13.68
N THR A 176 11.36 -2.88 -13.03
CA THR A 176 11.54 -2.71 -11.60
C THR A 176 10.43 -3.46 -10.86
N TYR A 177 10.73 -4.06 -9.69
CA TYR A 177 9.70 -4.72 -8.88
C TYR A 177 8.56 -3.76 -8.46
N SER A 178 8.89 -2.48 -8.29
CA SER A 178 7.95 -1.47 -7.84
C SER A 178 7.07 -0.91 -8.96
N GLY A 179 7.32 -1.24 -10.23
CA GLY A 179 6.65 -0.67 -11.39
C GLY A 179 7.07 0.77 -11.73
N HIS A 180 7.93 1.40 -10.92
CA HIS A 180 8.45 2.73 -11.20
C HIS A 180 9.28 2.75 -12.49
N CYS A 181 9.24 3.88 -13.18
CA CYS A 181 9.97 4.10 -14.44
C CYS A 181 9.51 3.23 -15.62
N ASN A 182 8.35 2.56 -15.54
CA ASN A 182 7.75 1.93 -16.71
C ASN A 182 7.38 2.96 -17.79
N ASN A 183 6.84 4.11 -17.36
CA ASN A 183 6.66 5.29 -18.20
C ASN A 183 7.72 6.33 -17.84
N VAL A 184 8.65 6.59 -18.76
CA VAL A 184 9.79 7.51 -18.53
C VAL A 184 9.34 8.96 -18.30
N ASN A 185 8.24 9.38 -18.94
CA ASN A 185 7.71 10.74 -18.78
C ASN A 185 6.91 10.90 -17.48
N HIS A 186 6.33 9.81 -16.99
CA HIS A 186 5.54 9.79 -15.75
C HIS A 186 5.95 8.58 -14.89
N PRO A 187 7.09 8.65 -14.19
CA PRO A 187 7.70 7.48 -13.55
C PRO A 187 6.88 6.79 -12.46
N GLN A 188 5.90 7.50 -11.88
CA GLN A 188 5.00 7.00 -10.84
C GLN A 188 3.77 6.26 -11.41
N TYR A 189 3.48 6.37 -12.70
CA TYR A 189 2.27 5.76 -13.25
C TYR A 189 2.30 4.25 -13.08
N GLY A 190 1.25 3.69 -12.46
CA GLY A 190 1.12 2.26 -12.20
C GLY A 190 2.14 1.70 -11.19
N ALA A 191 2.92 2.54 -10.51
CA ALA A 191 3.84 2.08 -9.50
C ALA A 191 3.13 1.72 -8.19
N ILE A 192 3.76 0.89 -7.37
CA ILE A 192 3.32 0.60 -5.99
C ILE A 192 3.30 1.89 -5.16
N TYR A 193 2.40 1.94 -4.19
CA TYR A 193 2.12 3.01 -3.24
C TYR A 193 1.45 4.25 -3.82
N GLU A 194 1.30 4.31 -5.13
CA GLU A 194 0.66 5.41 -5.81
C GLU A 194 -0.89 5.31 -5.75
N PRO A 195 -1.61 6.44 -5.85
CA PRO A 195 -3.05 6.47 -5.93
C PRO A 195 -3.61 5.59 -7.06
N LEU A 196 -4.72 4.88 -6.78
CA LEU A 196 -5.51 4.27 -7.85
C LEU A 196 -6.05 5.34 -8.80
N ARG A 197 -6.01 5.05 -10.12
CA ARG A 197 -6.53 5.97 -11.14
C ARG A 197 -8.04 6.14 -10.98
N ARG A 198 -8.47 7.40 -10.84
CA ARG A 198 -9.89 7.76 -10.87
C ARG A 198 -10.36 7.94 -12.31
N LEU A 199 -11.33 7.13 -12.73
CA LEU A 199 -12.04 7.33 -14.01
C LEU A 199 -13.13 8.40 -13.91
N LEU A 200 -13.68 8.59 -12.71
CA LEU A 200 -14.67 9.60 -12.37
C LEU A 200 -14.25 10.30 -11.06
N ALA A 201 -14.74 11.52 -10.86
CA ALA A 201 -14.55 12.25 -9.62
C ALA A 201 -15.11 11.45 -8.42
N PRO A 202 -14.46 11.50 -7.24
CA PRO A 202 -14.95 10.82 -6.06
C PRO A 202 -16.26 11.43 -5.54
N ASP A 203 -17.16 10.60 -5.03
CA ASP A 203 -18.43 11.04 -4.43
C ASP A 203 -18.44 10.74 -2.93
N TYR A 204 -17.86 11.66 -2.17
CA TYR A 204 -17.92 11.69 -0.70
C TYR A 204 -18.99 12.69 -0.24
N GLU A 205 -19.53 12.51 0.97
CA GLU A 205 -20.54 13.42 1.54
C GLU A 205 -20.00 14.85 1.66
N ASP A 206 -18.80 15.00 2.21
CA ASP A 206 -18.09 16.27 2.35
C ASP A 206 -17.24 16.63 1.13
N LYS A 207 -17.40 15.89 0.02
CA LYS A 207 -16.57 15.95 -1.21
C LYS A 207 -15.08 15.67 -0.99
N ILE A 208 -14.67 15.23 0.20
CA ILE A 208 -13.26 15.04 0.57
C ILE A 208 -13.01 13.61 1.06
N SER A 209 -13.63 13.18 2.15
CA SER A 209 -13.34 11.90 2.79
C SER A 209 -14.53 11.29 3.52
N SER A 210 -15.55 12.03 3.95
CA SER A 210 -16.68 11.45 4.68
C SER A 210 -17.42 10.41 3.83
N PRO A 211 -17.73 9.21 4.35
CA PRO A 211 -18.52 8.21 3.65
C PRO A 211 -19.79 8.81 3.05
N ARG A 212 -20.12 8.37 1.83
CA ARG A 212 -21.22 8.92 1.05
C ARG A 212 -22.59 8.73 1.75
N THR A 213 -23.43 9.75 1.64
CA THR A 213 -24.86 9.69 1.98
C THR A 213 -25.74 9.57 0.73
N SER A 214 -27.01 9.22 0.92
CA SER A 214 -27.98 9.16 -0.19
C SER A 214 -28.24 10.54 -0.80
N LYS A 215 -28.89 10.57 -1.97
CA LYS A 215 -29.25 11.85 -2.63
C LYS A 215 -30.16 12.74 -1.79
N SER A 216 -30.92 12.18 -0.84
CA SER A 216 -31.78 12.93 0.08
C SER A 216 -31.05 13.37 1.36
N GLY A 217 -29.76 13.02 1.53
CA GLY A 217 -29.00 13.25 2.76
C GLY A 217 -29.22 12.19 3.84
N ALA A 218 -30.12 11.23 3.63
CA ALA A 218 -30.32 10.11 4.56
C ALA A 218 -29.16 9.09 4.48
N PRO A 219 -28.91 8.29 5.55
CA PRO A 219 -27.96 7.19 5.51
C PRO A 219 -28.27 6.18 4.39
N LEU A 220 -27.23 5.59 3.81
CA LEU A 220 -27.39 4.49 2.85
C LEU A 220 -27.86 3.21 3.57
N PRO A 221 -28.60 2.31 2.89
CA PRO A 221 -28.97 1.01 3.46
C PRO A 221 -27.73 0.23 3.94
N PRO A 222 -27.82 -0.52 5.04
CA PRO A 222 -26.72 -1.37 5.50
C PRO A 222 -26.27 -2.34 4.41
N ALA A 223 -24.94 -2.53 4.29
CA ALA A 223 -24.37 -3.41 3.27
C ALA A 223 -24.88 -4.86 3.38
N THR A 224 -25.17 -5.33 4.59
CA THR A 224 -25.74 -6.67 4.87
C THR A 224 -27.16 -6.85 4.33
N GLU A 225 -27.96 -5.78 4.34
CA GLU A 225 -29.31 -5.79 3.78
C GLU A 225 -29.28 -5.79 2.26
N VAL A 226 -28.37 -5.02 1.65
CA VAL A 226 -28.19 -5.05 0.21
C VAL A 226 -27.68 -6.42 -0.22
N ALA A 227 -26.74 -7.01 0.50
CA ALA A 227 -26.19 -8.34 0.20
C ALA A 227 -27.24 -9.47 0.31
N SER A 228 -28.19 -9.38 1.25
CA SER A 228 -29.22 -10.40 1.40
C SER A 228 -30.17 -10.47 0.20
N LEU A 229 -30.32 -9.40 -0.58
CA LEU A 229 -31.11 -9.39 -1.82
C LEU A 229 -30.51 -10.27 -2.93
N PHE A 230 -29.20 -10.55 -2.87
CA PHE A 230 -28.48 -11.31 -3.90
C PHE A 230 -28.17 -12.75 -3.48
N THR A 231 -28.66 -13.19 -2.32
CA THR A 231 -28.44 -14.55 -1.80
C THR A 231 -29.76 -15.33 -1.94
N PRO A 232 -29.90 -16.21 -2.94
CA PRO A 232 -28.96 -17.31 -3.14
C PRO A 232 -28.20 -17.24 -4.47
N ALA A 233 -26.90 -17.61 -4.43
CA ALA A 233 -26.11 -17.81 -5.63
C ALA A 233 -26.74 -18.94 -6.50
N PRO A 234 -26.86 -18.76 -7.83
CA PRO A 234 -27.37 -19.79 -8.71
C PRO A 234 -26.49 -21.06 -8.66
N ARG A 235 -27.13 -22.23 -8.82
CA ARG A 235 -26.44 -23.53 -8.81
C ARG A 235 -25.60 -23.70 -10.08
N GLY A 236 -24.29 -23.48 -9.95
CA GLY A 236 -23.29 -23.79 -10.98
C GLY A 236 -23.43 -22.98 -12.27
N HIS A 237 -22.37 -22.97 -13.07
CA HIS A 237 -22.40 -22.39 -14.42
C HIS A 237 -22.23 -23.53 -15.43
N ALA A 238 -23.21 -23.74 -16.30
CA ALA A 238 -23.23 -24.91 -17.19
C ALA A 238 -22.07 -24.94 -18.20
N THR A 239 -21.43 -23.80 -18.47
CA THR A 239 -20.40 -23.65 -19.52
C THR A 239 -19.03 -23.18 -19.03
N CYS A 240 -18.88 -22.81 -17.76
CA CYS A 240 -17.63 -22.26 -17.22
C CYS A 240 -17.09 -23.18 -16.13
N SER A 241 -15.82 -23.57 -16.24
CA SER A 241 -15.14 -24.28 -15.16
C SER A 241 -14.69 -23.29 -14.07
N MET A 242 -14.50 -23.81 -12.86
CA MET A 242 -14.09 -23.02 -11.69
C MET A 242 -12.74 -22.33 -11.86
N ILE A 243 -11.88 -22.83 -12.76
CA ILE A 243 -10.57 -22.22 -13.06
C ILE A 243 -10.71 -20.78 -13.56
N LEU A 244 -11.84 -20.41 -14.19
CA LEU A 244 -12.06 -19.05 -14.65
C LEU A 244 -12.08 -18.05 -13.49
N ALA A 245 -12.84 -18.36 -12.42
CA ALA A 245 -12.90 -17.53 -11.23
C ALA A 245 -11.54 -17.47 -10.52
N GLN A 246 -10.86 -18.62 -10.47
CA GLN A 246 -9.54 -18.72 -9.86
C GLN A 246 -8.46 -17.94 -10.62
N TRP A 247 -8.49 -17.98 -11.96
CA TRP A 247 -7.62 -17.19 -12.83
C TRP A 247 -7.90 -15.69 -12.70
N ALA A 248 -9.17 -15.30 -12.68
CA ALA A 248 -9.57 -13.91 -12.46
C ALA A 248 -9.07 -13.38 -11.11
N SER A 249 -9.20 -14.17 -10.03
CA SER A 249 -8.63 -13.80 -8.73
C SER A 249 -7.11 -13.71 -8.80
N PHE A 250 -6.44 -14.64 -9.47
CA PHE A 250 -4.99 -14.66 -9.58
C PHE A 250 -4.44 -13.45 -10.35
N ILE A 251 -5.15 -13.00 -11.40
CA ILE A 251 -4.82 -11.78 -12.15
C ILE A 251 -5.15 -10.52 -11.36
N TYR A 252 -6.28 -10.48 -10.65
CA TYR A 252 -6.62 -9.36 -9.78
C TYR A 252 -5.51 -9.11 -8.74
N ASP A 253 -4.96 -10.18 -8.17
CA ASP A 253 -3.89 -10.10 -7.16
C ASP A 253 -2.58 -9.49 -7.69
N ASP A 254 -2.35 -9.52 -9.01
CA ASP A 254 -1.22 -8.85 -9.68
C ASP A 254 -1.44 -7.33 -9.79
N LEU A 255 -2.70 -6.93 -10.03
CA LEU A 255 -3.05 -5.57 -10.42
C LEU A 255 -3.39 -4.66 -9.26
N ALA A 256 -3.97 -5.21 -8.19
CA ALA A 256 -4.59 -4.40 -7.15
C ALA A 256 -4.53 -5.03 -5.77
N HIS A 257 -3.98 -4.25 -4.83
CA HIS A 257 -4.02 -4.54 -3.41
C HIS A 257 -4.29 -3.26 -2.62
N VAL A 258 -5.48 -3.16 -2.04
CA VAL A 258 -5.87 -1.99 -1.25
C VAL A 258 -5.85 -2.37 0.22
N ALA A 259 -4.87 -1.83 0.95
CA ALA A 259 -4.71 -2.13 2.37
C ALA A 259 -5.78 -1.47 3.24
N SER A 260 -6.17 -2.14 4.33
CA SER A 260 -7.08 -1.59 5.35
C SER A 260 -6.30 -0.95 6.50
N ASN A 261 -6.84 0.13 7.07
CA ASN A 261 -6.28 0.74 8.28
C ASN A 261 -6.24 -0.26 9.44
N ARG A 262 -5.16 -0.22 10.22
CA ARG A 262 -4.82 -1.20 11.25
C ARG A 262 -3.97 -0.58 12.35
N LEU A 263 -3.94 -1.27 13.48
CA LEU A 263 -2.98 -1.04 14.55
C LEU A 263 -1.69 -1.77 14.20
N VAL A 264 -0.55 -1.08 14.35
CA VAL A 264 0.79 -1.66 14.19
C VAL A 264 1.46 -1.64 15.56
N LYS A 265 1.59 -2.80 16.19
CA LYS A 265 2.19 -2.97 17.51
C LYS A 265 3.62 -3.48 17.36
N GLU A 266 4.59 -2.68 17.80
CA GLU A 266 5.98 -3.09 17.77
C GLU A 266 6.21 -4.25 18.77
N GLY A 267 6.81 -5.33 18.29
CA GLY A 267 7.30 -6.41 19.13
C GLY A 267 8.63 -6.02 19.77
N PHE A 268 8.83 -6.36 21.05
CA PHE A 268 10.10 -6.08 21.74
C PHE A 268 11.25 -6.99 21.23
N PHE A 269 10.92 -8.20 20.75
CA PHE A 269 11.87 -9.17 20.16
C PHE A 269 11.38 -9.79 18.84
N THR A 270 10.17 -9.45 18.38
CA THR A 270 9.51 -10.07 17.22
C THR A 270 9.15 -9.03 16.16
N THR A 271 8.81 -9.51 14.96
CA THR A 271 8.20 -8.72 13.89
C THR A 271 6.99 -7.91 14.41
N SER A 272 6.78 -6.72 13.85
CA SER A 272 5.66 -5.85 14.20
C SER A 272 4.34 -6.59 13.97
N LYS A 273 3.47 -6.59 14.98
CA LYS A 273 2.17 -7.25 14.95
C LYS A 273 1.11 -6.32 14.37
N HIS A 274 0.32 -6.83 13.42
CA HIS A 274 -0.76 -6.07 12.81
C HIS A 274 -2.10 -6.56 13.36
N LEU A 275 -2.93 -5.64 13.85
CA LEU A 275 -4.27 -5.95 14.34
C LEU A 275 -5.32 -5.08 13.63
N PRO A 276 -6.51 -5.63 13.32
CA PRO A 276 -7.60 -4.81 12.82
C PRO A 276 -7.99 -3.75 13.86
N LEU A 277 -8.62 -2.66 13.41
CA LEU A 277 -9.22 -1.70 14.34
C LEU A 277 -10.47 -2.35 14.99
N PRO A 278 -10.66 -2.26 16.32
CA PRO A 278 -11.83 -2.82 17.02
C PRO A 278 -13.08 -1.95 16.86
N CYS A 279 -13.55 -1.78 15.62
CA CYS A 279 -14.60 -0.82 15.27
C CYS A 279 -16.01 -1.18 15.75
N CYS A 280 -16.21 -2.40 16.24
CA CYS A 280 -17.48 -2.83 16.82
C CYS A 280 -17.62 -2.45 18.30
N ASP A 281 -16.52 -2.13 18.97
CA ASP A 281 -16.55 -1.65 20.35
C ASP A 281 -17.09 -0.20 20.39
N PRO A 282 -18.23 0.07 21.05
CA PRO A 282 -18.79 1.41 21.14
C PRO A 282 -17.89 2.44 21.85
N ALA A 283 -16.94 1.99 22.67
CA ALA A 283 -15.97 2.87 23.34
C ALA A 283 -14.86 3.36 22.40
N VAL A 284 -14.76 2.80 21.19
CA VAL A 284 -13.71 3.12 20.22
C VAL A 284 -14.18 4.23 19.30
N ASP A 285 -13.70 5.44 19.56
CA ASP A 285 -13.83 6.58 18.66
C ASP A 285 -12.57 6.71 17.79
N HIS A 286 -12.60 6.09 16.60
CA HIS A 286 -11.53 6.18 15.62
C HIS A 286 -12.09 6.61 14.26
N PRO A 287 -11.59 7.68 13.61
CA PRO A 287 -12.14 8.22 12.35
C PRO A 287 -12.00 7.29 11.13
N GLU A 288 -11.27 6.20 11.29
CA GLU A 288 -11.04 5.17 10.28
C GLU A 288 -11.86 3.90 10.53
N CYS A 289 -12.66 3.89 11.60
CA CYS A 289 -13.65 2.86 11.84
C CYS A 289 -14.93 3.13 11.05
N PHE A 290 -15.41 2.09 10.36
CA PHE A 290 -16.66 2.15 9.61
C PHE A 290 -17.38 0.79 9.69
N PRO A 291 -17.77 0.37 10.91
CA PRO A 291 -18.27 -0.98 11.17
C PRO A 291 -19.54 -1.29 10.37
N ILE A 292 -19.65 -2.54 9.92
CA ILE A 292 -20.83 -3.02 9.20
C ILE A 292 -21.81 -3.56 10.23
N ARG A 293 -22.92 -2.86 10.45
CA ARG A 293 -23.97 -3.25 11.40
C ARG A 293 -25.16 -3.83 10.66
N GLY A 294 -25.54 -5.06 11.02
CA GLY A 294 -26.77 -5.70 10.58
C GLY A 294 -27.98 -5.26 11.40
N ARG A 295 -29.19 -5.46 10.86
CA ARG A 295 -30.45 -5.22 11.59
C ARG A 295 -30.64 -6.20 12.75
N ASP A 296 -29.96 -7.34 12.73
CA ASP A 296 -29.91 -8.33 13.81
C ASP A 296 -29.00 -7.92 14.98
N GLY A 297 -28.45 -6.70 14.95
CA GLY A 297 -27.55 -6.18 15.97
C GLY A 297 -26.11 -6.72 15.85
N LYS A 298 -25.85 -7.63 14.90
CA LYS A 298 -24.47 -8.10 14.66
C LYS A 298 -23.64 -7.01 14.04
N CYS A 299 -22.39 -6.94 14.49
CA CYS A 299 -21.40 -6.02 13.98
C CYS A 299 -20.22 -6.81 13.43
N VAL A 300 -19.79 -6.46 12.22
CA VAL A 300 -18.53 -6.93 11.64
C VAL A 300 -17.57 -5.75 11.65
N THR A 301 -16.39 -5.95 12.25
CA THR A 301 -15.40 -4.89 12.29
C THR A 301 -14.93 -4.57 10.88
N TYR A 302 -14.95 -3.29 10.53
CA TYR A 302 -14.47 -2.83 9.23
C TYR A 302 -13.75 -1.50 9.41
N SER A 303 -12.50 -1.48 8.97
CA SER A 303 -11.69 -0.28 8.89
C SER A 303 -11.62 0.21 7.45
N ARG A 304 -11.59 1.52 7.30
CA ARG A 304 -11.48 2.16 5.99
C ARG A 304 -10.12 1.85 5.36
N SER A 305 -10.09 1.72 4.04
CA SER A 305 -8.86 1.54 3.25
C SER A 305 -7.84 2.64 3.52
N MET A 306 -6.56 2.30 3.70
CA MET A 306 -5.50 3.28 3.92
C MET A 306 -5.45 4.31 2.79
N PRO A 307 -5.42 5.62 3.11
CA PRO A 307 -5.18 6.62 2.10
C PRO A 307 -3.70 6.66 1.71
N THR A 308 -3.41 7.18 0.51
CA THR A 308 -2.05 7.49 0.07
C THR A 308 -2.01 8.96 -0.39
N PRO A 309 -0.90 9.69 -0.23
CA PRO A 309 -0.82 11.07 -0.71
C PRO A 309 -0.88 11.07 -2.24
N THR A 310 -1.42 12.15 -2.82
CA THR A 310 -1.21 12.41 -4.24
C THR A 310 0.25 12.81 -4.47
N GLU A 311 0.66 12.88 -5.74
CA GLU A 311 1.88 13.58 -6.13
C GLU A 311 1.97 14.96 -5.44
N ASN A 312 3.11 15.27 -4.84
CA ASN A 312 3.38 16.50 -4.07
C ASN A 312 2.44 16.75 -2.87
N CYS A 313 1.70 15.73 -2.39
CA CYS A 313 0.79 15.82 -1.25
C CYS A 313 -0.22 16.98 -1.34
N THR A 314 -0.70 17.25 -2.55
CA THR A 314 -1.67 18.31 -2.80
C THR A 314 -2.95 18.14 -1.98
N LEU A 315 -3.62 19.25 -1.71
CA LEU A 315 -4.93 19.25 -1.05
C LEU A 315 -5.99 18.67 -1.99
N GLY A 316 -7.01 18.03 -1.42
CA GLY A 316 -8.09 17.46 -2.21
C GLY A 316 -8.76 16.24 -1.57
N PRO A 317 -9.57 15.51 -2.36
CA PRO A 317 -10.27 14.33 -1.87
C PRO A 317 -9.33 13.16 -1.59
N ARG A 318 -9.74 12.31 -0.65
CA ARG A 318 -9.06 11.08 -0.25
C ARG A 318 -8.76 10.19 -1.45
N GLN A 319 -7.53 9.70 -1.53
CA GLN A 319 -7.09 8.69 -2.50
C GLN A 319 -6.72 7.40 -1.78
N GLN A 320 -7.06 6.25 -2.36
CA GLN A 320 -6.61 4.93 -1.88
C GLN A 320 -5.36 4.54 -2.68
N GLY A 321 -4.32 4.08 -1.99
CA GLY A 321 -3.10 3.61 -2.64
C GLY A 321 -3.20 2.17 -3.11
N ASN A 322 -2.51 1.85 -4.18
CA ASN A 322 -2.27 0.47 -4.60
C ASN A 322 -0.98 -0.05 -3.96
N MET A 323 -1.05 -1.17 -3.25
CA MET A 323 0.10 -1.76 -2.54
C MET A 323 0.80 -2.85 -3.37
N VAL A 324 0.48 -2.92 -4.66
CA VAL A 324 1.18 -3.68 -5.71
C VAL A 324 1.31 -2.79 -6.95
N SER A 325 2.07 -3.23 -7.96
CA SER A 325 2.12 -2.52 -9.23
C SER A 325 0.75 -2.60 -9.93
N GLY A 326 0.42 -1.61 -10.76
CA GLY A 326 -0.78 -1.61 -11.59
C GLY A 326 -0.61 -2.34 -12.92
N TYR A 327 0.44 -3.14 -13.07
CA TYR A 327 0.83 -3.81 -14.30
C TYR A 327 0.55 -5.32 -14.21
N LEU A 328 0.42 -5.97 -15.37
CA LEU A 328 0.48 -7.43 -15.44
C LEU A 328 1.95 -7.83 -15.55
N ASP A 329 2.62 -7.93 -14.41
CA ASP A 329 4.05 -8.21 -14.31
C ASP A 329 4.39 -9.35 -13.33
N ALA A 330 3.36 -10.10 -12.93
CA ALA A 330 3.48 -11.23 -12.03
C ALA A 330 4.01 -10.85 -10.64
N SER A 331 3.71 -9.63 -10.17
CA SER A 331 4.05 -9.12 -8.84
C SER A 331 3.49 -9.97 -7.70
N GLN A 332 2.37 -10.68 -7.90
CA GLN A 332 1.86 -11.65 -6.94
C GLN A 332 2.78 -12.88 -6.79
N ILE A 333 3.60 -13.20 -7.80
CA ILE A 333 4.63 -14.24 -7.71
C ILE A 333 5.96 -13.64 -7.22
N TYR A 334 6.39 -12.51 -7.78
CA TYR A 334 7.75 -11.97 -7.58
C TYR A 334 7.87 -10.95 -6.44
N GLY A 335 6.77 -10.41 -5.97
CA GLY A 335 6.74 -9.30 -5.02
C GLY A 335 6.89 -7.94 -5.71
N SER A 336 6.30 -6.92 -5.11
CA SER A 336 6.35 -5.54 -5.60
C SER A 336 7.48 -4.70 -4.99
N THR A 337 8.33 -5.31 -4.16
CA THR A 337 9.50 -4.65 -3.56
C THR A 337 10.72 -5.57 -3.64
N GLN A 338 11.90 -4.96 -3.68
CA GLN A 338 13.16 -5.70 -3.68
C GLN A 338 13.27 -6.64 -2.46
N GLU A 339 12.80 -6.19 -1.29
CA GLU A 339 12.83 -6.99 -0.07
C GLU A 339 12.00 -8.27 -0.19
N ILE A 340 10.79 -8.18 -0.75
CA ILE A 340 9.92 -9.35 -0.96
C ILE A 340 10.54 -10.26 -2.02
N ALA A 341 11.02 -9.69 -3.13
CA ALA A 341 11.67 -10.46 -4.19
C ALA A 341 12.89 -11.24 -3.66
N ASP A 342 13.73 -10.60 -2.86
CA ASP A 342 14.91 -11.24 -2.28
C ASP A 342 14.53 -12.38 -1.31
N LYS A 343 13.46 -12.22 -0.53
CA LYS A 343 12.92 -13.30 0.32
C LYS A 343 12.39 -14.50 -0.48
N LEU A 344 12.03 -14.31 -1.74
CA LEU A 344 11.48 -15.37 -2.60
C LEU A 344 12.55 -16.04 -3.46
N ARG A 345 13.73 -15.44 -3.58
CA ARG A 345 14.82 -15.92 -4.42
C ARG A 345 15.69 -16.91 -3.69
N SER A 346 16.07 -17.99 -4.37
CA SER A 346 17.10 -18.91 -3.86
C SER A 346 18.52 -18.37 -4.01
N PHE A 347 18.68 -17.30 -4.82
CA PHE A 347 19.97 -16.77 -5.30
C PHE A 347 20.88 -17.80 -5.98
N LYS A 348 20.32 -18.96 -6.35
CA LYS A 348 21.03 -20.05 -7.00
C LYS A 348 20.38 -20.32 -8.35
N ASP A 349 21.19 -20.33 -9.40
CA ASP A 349 20.76 -20.71 -10.75
C ASP A 349 19.57 -19.90 -11.31
N GLY A 350 19.24 -18.74 -10.72
CA GLY A 350 18.07 -17.95 -11.08
C GLY A 350 16.74 -18.52 -10.58
N LEU A 351 16.75 -19.44 -9.60
CA LEU A 351 15.54 -20.11 -9.10
C LEU A 351 14.84 -19.31 -7.98
N LEU A 352 13.53 -19.47 -7.90
CA LEU A 352 12.72 -19.18 -6.71
C LEU A 352 12.94 -20.26 -5.64
N LEU A 353 12.79 -19.86 -4.38
CA LEU A 353 12.73 -20.79 -3.25
C LEU A 353 11.48 -21.66 -3.36
N LEU A 354 11.70 -22.98 -3.30
CA LEU A 354 10.65 -23.98 -3.16
C LEU A 354 11.05 -24.93 -2.03
N ARG A 355 10.04 -25.44 -1.32
CA ARG A 355 10.23 -26.42 -0.26
C ARG A 355 10.34 -27.83 -0.83
N THR A 356 11.22 -28.63 -0.24
CA THR A 356 11.26 -30.08 -0.46
C THR A 356 10.30 -30.74 0.53
N LEU A 357 9.23 -31.35 0.03
CA LEU A 357 8.34 -32.20 0.80
C LEU A 357 8.81 -33.66 0.68
N SER A 358 8.57 -34.47 1.71
CA SER A 358 9.09 -35.86 1.84
C SER A 358 8.86 -36.77 0.63
N ALA A 359 7.88 -36.46 -0.23
CA ALA A 359 7.60 -37.19 -1.48
C ALA A 359 7.58 -36.31 -2.74
N SER A 360 7.71 -34.98 -2.64
CA SER A 360 7.67 -34.10 -3.81
C SER A 360 8.59 -32.90 -3.68
N HIS A 361 9.37 -32.63 -4.72
CA HIS A 361 10.09 -31.38 -4.85
C HIS A 361 9.12 -30.31 -5.38
N GLY A 362 9.14 -29.11 -4.78
CA GLY A 362 8.38 -27.97 -5.30
C GLY A 362 7.16 -27.55 -4.47
N GLY A 363 7.17 -27.75 -3.16
CA GLY A 363 6.19 -27.10 -2.28
C GLY A 363 6.41 -25.58 -2.25
N LEU A 364 5.38 -24.81 -1.95
CA LEU A 364 5.51 -23.37 -1.72
C LEU A 364 6.45 -23.11 -0.54
N PRO A 365 7.26 -22.03 -0.59
CA PRO A 365 8.08 -21.63 0.53
C PRO A 365 7.20 -21.19 1.71
N GLN A 366 7.75 -21.27 2.92
CA GLN A 366 7.14 -20.77 4.15
C GLN A 366 8.14 -19.83 4.83
N PRO A 367 7.69 -18.77 5.50
CA PRO A 367 8.56 -17.89 6.27
C PRO A 367 9.15 -18.63 7.48
N ASP A 368 10.40 -18.31 7.83
CA ASP A 368 11.10 -18.93 8.97
C ASP A 368 10.38 -18.66 10.31
N ASP A 369 9.72 -17.51 10.44
CA ASP A 369 8.93 -17.15 11.61
C ASP A 369 7.68 -16.33 11.23
N ASP A 370 6.54 -17.02 11.10
CA ASP A 370 5.24 -16.40 10.91
C ASP A 370 4.27 -16.79 12.02
N GLU A 371 4.46 -16.12 13.14
CA GLU A 371 3.58 -16.21 14.29
C GLU A 371 2.15 -15.73 14.00
N GLU A 372 1.94 -14.87 13.01
CA GLU A 372 0.62 -14.33 12.68
C GLU A 372 -0.25 -15.40 12.02
N CYS A 373 0.29 -16.12 11.03
CA CYS A 373 -0.47 -17.16 10.35
C CYS A 373 -0.66 -18.43 11.17
N LYS A 374 0.33 -18.85 11.97
CA LYS A 374 0.17 -19.96 12.92
C LYS A 374 -0.99 -19.72 13.90
N ARG A 375 -1.32 -18.47 14.20
CA ARG A 375 -2.43 -18.12 15.12
C ARG A 375 -3.79 -18.09 14.44
N ILE A 376 -3.84 -17.79 13.14
CA ILE A 376 -5.07 -17.79 12.35
C ILE A 376 -5.45 -19.23 11.94
N SER A 377 -4.45 -20.09 11.69
CA SER A 377 -4.67 -21.50 11.36
C SER A 377 -5.14 -22.31 12.57
N ALA A 378 -6.26 -23.02 12.42
CA ALA A 378 -6.78 -23.95 13.44
C ALA A 378 -5.77 -25.04 13.86
N ASN A 379 -4.85 -25.42 12.96
CA ASN A 379 -3.82 -26.43 13.19
C ASN A 379 -2.41 -25.85 13.42
N ALA A 380 -2.30 -24.53 13.62
CA ALA A 380 -1.01 -23.83 13.71
C ALA A 380 -0.05 -24.05 12.53
N GLU A 381 -0.57 -24.26 11.32
CA GLU A 381 0.22 -24.34 10.10
C GLU A 381 0.78 -22.96 9.71
N GLN A 382 2.00 -22.95 9.18
CA GLN A 382 2.62 -21.74 8.63
C GLN A 382 2.00 -21.39 7.28
N CYS A 383 1.79 -20.09 7.05
CA CYS A 383 1.38 -19.57 5.75
C CYS A 383 2.43 -19.84 4.67
N PHE A 384 1.98 -19.93 3.43
CA PHE A 384 2.86 -19.89 2.28
C PHE A 384 3.33 -18.47 2.00
N LEU A 385 4.57 -18.38 1.51
CA LEU A 385 5.21 -17.15 1.11
C LEU A 385 5.12 -16.99 -0.41
N SER A 386 4.72 -15.80 -0.86
CA SER A 386 4.78 -15.37 -2.27
C SER A 386 4.87 -13.85 -2.34
N GLY A 387 4.79 -13.28 -3.54
CA GLY A 387 4.68 -11.84 -3.72
C GLY A 387 3.41 -11.24 -3.12
N SER A 388 2.38 -12.06 -2.88
CA SER A 388 1.09 -11.65 -2.31
C SER A 388 0.68 -12.49 -1.11
N GLN A 389 0.06 -11.86 -0.11
CA GLN A 389 -0.51 -12.54 1.06
C GLN A 389 -1.76 -13.36 0.73
N ARG A 390 -2.35 -13.13 -0.44
CA ARG A 390 -3.60 -13.75 -0.89
C ARG A 390 -3.45 -15.20 -1.30
N ILE A 391 -2.21 -15.67 -1.46
CA ILE A 391 -1.89 -17.09 -1.61
C ILE A 391 -2.52 -17.96 -0.50
N ASN A 392 -2.68 -17.38 0.70
CA ASN A 392 -3.21 -18.05 1.88
C ASN A 392 -4.73 -17.88 2.08
N PHE A 393 -5.44 -17.23 1.16
CA PHE A 393 -6.87 -16.93 1.34
C PHE A 393 -7.78 -18.16 1.09
N LEU A 394 -7.52 -18.89 0.01
CA LEU A 394 -8.21 -20.13 -0.33
C LEU A 394 -7.20 -21.17 -0.79
N PRO A 395 -7.40 -22.48 -0.53
CA PRO A 395 -6.51 -23.53 -1.04
C PRO A 395 -6.35 -23.50 -2.57
N SER A 396 -7.40 -23.10 -3.29
CA SER A 396 -7.37 -22.96 -4.75
C SER A 396 -6.45 -21.82 -5.23
N ASN A 397 -6.24 -20.78 -4.42
CA ASN A 397 -5.22 -19.76 -4.70
C ASN A 397 -3.84 -20.42 -4.64
N ALA A 398 -3.50 -21.09 -3.54
CA ALA A 398 -2.20 -21.74 -3.37
C ALA A 398 -1.82 -22.68 -4.54
N VAL A 399 -2.80 -23.37 -5.15
CA VAL A 399 -2.58 -24.18 -6.36
C VAL A 399 -2.04 -23.34 -7.52
N MET A 400 -2.66 -22.20 -7.84
CA MET A 400 -2.20 -21.31 -8.92
C MET A 400 -0.78 -20.83 -8.69
N TYR A 401 -0.48 -20.34 -7.49
CA TYR A 401 0.85 -19.85 -7.15
C TYR A 401 1.88 -20.98 -7.23
N THR A 402 1.54 -22.19 -6.75
CA THR A 402 2.41 -23.37 -6.86
C THR A 402 2.74 -23.69 -8.31
N MET A 403 1.74 -23.69 -9.19
CA MET A 403 1.94 -23.97 -10.62
C MET A 403 2.92 -22.98 -11.25
N TRP A 404 2.72 -21.68 -11.02
CA TRP A 404 3.57 -20.65 -11.65
C TRP A 404 4.97 -20.54 -11.05
N MET A 405 5.14 -20.76 -9.74
CA MET A 405 6.47 -20.81 -9.15
C MET A 405 7.27 -22.03 -9.63
N ARG A 406 6.61 -23.19 -9.79
CA ARG A 406 7.23 -24.38 -10.42
C ARG A 406 7.59 -24.11 -11.88
N GLN A 407 6.71 -23.42 -12.61
CA GLN A 407 6.96 -23.05 -14.01
C GLN A 407 8.18 -22.13 -14.15
N HIS A 408 8.35 -21.15 -13.26
CA HIS A 408 9.55 -20.33 -13.21
C HIS A 408 10.81 -21.19 -13.06
N ASN A 409 10.84 -22.08 -12.06
CA ASN A 409 12.00 -22.94 -11.81
C ASN A 409 12.27 -23.92 -12.95
N PHE A 410 11.22 -24.43 -13.60
CA PHE A 410 11.34 -25.27 -14.80
C PHE A 410 12.04 -24.51 -15.94
N VAL A 411 11.59 -23.29 -16.24
CA VAL A 411 12.18 -22.48 -17.32
C VAL A 411 13.59 -22.00 -16.98
N ALA A 412 13.84 -21.54 -15.75
CA ALA A 412 15.18 -21.17 -15.30
C ALA A 412 16.17 -22.34 -15.42
N GLY A 413 15.73 -23.57 -15.10
CA GLY A 413 16.49 -24.79 -15.31
C GLY A 413 16.84 -25.05 -16.79
N LYS A 414 15.92 -24.79 -17.72
CA LYS A 414 16.16 -24.92 -19.17
C LYS A 414 17.11 -23.84 -19.69
N LEU A 415 16.95 -22.59 -19.26
CA LEU A 415 17.80 -21.47 -19.68
C LEU A 415 19.25 -21.65 -19.20
N LYS A 416 19.45 -22.19 -18.00
CA LYS A 416 20.79 -22.53 -17.47
C LYS A 416 21.57 -23.45 -18.40
N VAL A 417 20.91 -24.40 -19.06
CA VAL A 417 21.58 -25.36 -19.95
C VAL A 417 22.09 -24.70 -21.23
N ASN A 418 21.43 -23.62 -21.68
CA ASN A 418 21.71 -22.97 -22.95
C ASN A 418 22.68 -21.78 -22.85
N ASP A 419 22.89 -21.18 -21.68
CA ASP A 419 23.74 -20.00 -21.54
C ASP A 419 24.75 -20.10 -20.37
N LYS A 420 26.04 -20.20 -20.70
CA LYS A 420 27.14 -20.33 -19.73
C LYS A 420 27.52 -18.99 -19.05
N TYR A 421 27.00 -17.85 -19.49
CA TYR A 421 27.53 -16.53 -19.12
C TYR A 421 26.63 -15.66 -18.21
N LEU A 422 25.43 -16.11 -17.83
CA LEU A 422 24.39 -15.22 -17.29
C LEU A 422 23.91 -15.54 -15.86
N LYS A 423 24.85 -15.73 -14.92
CA LYS A 423 24.56 -16.10 -13.52
C LYS A 423 23.68 -15.12 -12.73
N LYS A 424 23.58 -13.84 -13.12
CA LYS A 424 22.76 -12.82 -12.44
C LYS A 424 21.44 -12.49 -13.16
N SER A 425 21.32 -12.84 -14.45
CA SER A 425 20.21 -12.37 -15.30
C SER A 425 19.08 -13.38 -15.49
N HIS A 426 19.26 -14.67 -15.16
CA HIS A 426 18.23 -15.68 -15.41
C HIS A 426 16.92 -15.44 -14.65
N PHE A 427 16.99 -14.87 -13.44
CA PHE A 427 15.80 -14.49 -12.68
C PHE A 427 15.03 -13.37 -13.39
N ASP A 428 15.72 -12.30 -13.76
CA ASP A 428 15.12 -11.12 -14.39
C ASP A 428 14.61 -11.42 -15.82
N ILE A 429 15.23 -12.38 -16.53
CA ILE A 429 14.76 -12.88 -17.84
C ILE A 429 13.36 -13.49 -17.71
N PHE A 430 13.05 -14.22 -16.64
CA PHE A 430 11.73 -14.84 -16.48
C PHE A 430 10.67 -13.86 -15.95
N VAL A 431 11.05 -12.93 -15.06
CA VAL A 431 10.15 -11.83 -14.65
C VAL A 431 9.56 -11.13 -15.87
N GLU A 432 10.35 -11.01 -16.96
CA GLU A 432 9.84 -10.52 -18.24
C GLU A 432 9.27 -11.58 -19.19
N GLY A 433 9.71 -12.85 -19.16
CA GLY A 433 9.16 -13.91 -20.01
C GLY A 433 7.64 -14.10 -19.89
N MET A 434 7.07 -13.81 -18.72
CA MET A 434 5.60 -13.82 -18.51
C MET A 434 4.92 -12.52 -18.93
N ALA A 435 5.62 -11.38 -18.87
CA ALA A 435 5.10 -10.06 -19.28
C ALA A 435 5.29 -9.77 -20.78
N ALA A 436 6.25 -10.43 -21.45
CA ALA A 436 6.68 -10.22 -22.83
C ALA A 436 5.96 -11.10 -23.86
N ALA A 437 4.90 -11.82 -23.48
CA ALA A 437 4.05 -12.61 -24.38
C ALA A 437 3.24 -11.75 -25.40
N ARG A 438 3.73 -10.56 -25.77
CA ARG A 438 3.14 -9.68 -26.78
C ARG A 438 4.04 -9.30 -27.95
N THR A 439 5.32 -9.71 -28.02
CA THR A 439 6.17 -9.22 -29.12
C THR A 439 7.21 -10.20 -29.67
N GLN A 440 7.03 -11.52 -29.55
CA GLN A 440 7.76 -12.48 -30.38
C GLN A 440 7.16 -13.89 -30.28
N THR A 441 6.15 -14.17 -31.11
CA THR A 441 6.09 -15.47 -31.78
C THR A 441 6.74 -15.28 -33.14
N PRO A 442 7.69 -16.16 -33.48
CA PRO A 442 7.31 -17.21 -34.42
C PRO A 442 7.77 -18.58 -33.95
N SER A 443 6.79 -19.49 -33.94
CA SER A 443 6.93 -20.92 -34.21
C SER A 443 7.70 -21.77 -33.19
N TYR A 444 7.09 -22.91 -32.87
CA TYR A 444 7.60 -24.03 -32.05
C TYR A 444 7.41 -23.95 -30.54
N ILE A 445 6.14 -23.96 -30.10
CA ILE A 445 5.70 -24.82 -28.99
C ILE A 445 4.31 -25.36 -29.34
N LEU A 446 4.26 -26.61 -29.83
CA LEU A 446 3.14 -27.54 -29.65
C LEU A 446 3.66 -28.69 -28.79
#